data_AF-A0A2X2WFA5-F1
#
_entry.id   AF-A0A2X2WFA5-F1
#
_cell.length_a   1.000
_cell.length_b   1.000
_cell.length_c   1.000
_cell.angle_alpha   90.00
_cell.angle_beta   90.00
_cell.angle_gamma   90.00
#
_symmetry.space_group_name_H-M   'P 1'
#
loop_
_entity.id
_entity.type
_entity.pdbx_description
1 polymer ?
#
loop_
_entity_poly.entity_id
_entity_poly.type
_entity_poly.pdbx_seq_one_letter_code
_entity_poly.pdbx_strand_id
1 'polypeptide(L)'
;MFDFFKGGGSSRVRGARSGIMSPIALAPLTCSRLRSRIWDFATAPCILEAINQRLAHGVLGYSRWKNDEFLGAIAHWFATRHHTTVDPQSIVYAPP
;
A
#
# COMPACT_ATOMS: atom_id res chain seq x y z
N MET A 1 -8.27 43.52 -13.02
CA MET A 1 -7.00 43.23 -13.71
C MET A 1 -7.15 41.84 -14.33
N PHE A 2 -7.86 41.69 -15.45
CA PHE A 2 -7.37 41.82 -16.83
C PHE A 2 -6.01 41.12 -16.99
N ASP A 3 -5.75 40.22 -17.93
CA ASP A 3 -6.53 39.53 -18.96
C ASP A 3 -5.52 38.56 -19.62
N PHE A 4 -5.92 37.38 -20.05
CA PHE A 4 -5.29 36.78 -21.24
C PHE A 4 -6.20 35.74 -21.87
N PHE A 5 -7.15 36.24 -22.66
CA PHE A 5 -7.88 35.47 -23.66
C PHE A 5 -7.29 35.79 -25.03
N LYS A 6 -6.76 34.78 -25.75
CA LYS A 6 -6.59 34.87 -27.21
C LYS A 6 -6.69 33.50 -27.88
N GLY A 7 -7.50 33.49 -28.94
CA GLY A 7 -7.63 32.42 -29.93
C GLY A 7 -8.95 31.66 -29.75
N GLY A 8 -10.03 31.96 -30.46
CA GLY A 8 -10.10 32.16 -31.91
C GLY A 8 -10.87 30.96 -32.48
N GLY A 9 -12.15 31.16 -32.77
CA GLY A 9 -13.11 30.08 -33.01
C GLY A 9 -12.94 29.31 -34.31
N SER A 10 -13.60 28.16 -34.40
CA SER A 10 -14.28 27.72 -35.62
C SER A 10 -15.12 26.48 -35.31
N SER A 11 -16.41 26.62 -35.58
CA SER A 11 -17.41 25.57 -35.60
C SER A 11 -17.04 24.45 -36.59
N ARG A 12 -17.05 23.21 -36.12
CA ARG A 12 -17.26 22.06 -37.01
C ARG A 12 -17.92 20.93 -36.26
N VAL A 13 -19.24 20.90 -36.38
CA VAL A 13 -20.10 19.73 -36.13
C VAL A 13 -19.49 18.55 -36.90
N ARG A 14 -18.91 17.59 -36.17
CA ARG A 14 -18.45 16.33 -36.75
C ARG A 14 -19.53 15.29 -36.51
N GLY A 15 -20.05 14.83 -37.63
CA GLY A 15 -21.18 13.93 -37.75
C GLY A 15 -21.06 12.68 -36.89
N ALA A 16 -22.22 12.30 -36.40
CA ALA A 16 -22.55 10.92 -36.07
C ALA A 16 -22.06 9.99 -37.18
N ARG A 17 -21.06 9.18 -36.87
CA ARG A 17 -20.85 7.90 -37.54
C ARG A 17 -20.90 6.84 -36.46
N SER A 18 -22.08 6.21 -36.41
CA SER A 18 -22.38 4.92 -35.83
C SER A 18 -21.17 3.98 -35.99
N GLY A 19 -20.42 3.83 -34.91
CA GLY A 19 -19.35 2.87 -34.74
C GLY A 19 -19.82 1.84 -33.73
N ILE A 20 -20.46 0.79 -34.26
CA ILE A 20 -20.40 -0.61 -33.82
C ILE A 20 -20.04 -0.76 -32.33
N MET A 21 -21.06 -1.02 -31.51
CA MET A 21 -20.92 -1.59 -30.16
C MET A 21 -19.95 -2.77 -30.22
N SER A 22 -18.73 -2.59 -29.72
CA SER A 22 -17.94 -3.72 -29.25
C SER A 22 -18.60 -4.20 -27.96
N PRO A 23 -19.07 -5.45 -27.88
CA PRO A 23 -19.28 -6.05 -26.58
C PRO A 23 -17.88 -6.25 -26.01
N ILE A 24 -17.42 -5.32 -25.18
CA ILE A 24 -16.35 -5.63 -24.24
C ILE A 24 -16.91 -6.79 -23.42
N ALA A 25 -16.48 -7.99 -23.79
CA ALA A 25 -16.80 -9.22 -23.11
C ALA A 25 -16.55 -8.97 -21.62
N LEU A 26 -17.64 -8.95 -20.87
CA LEU A 26 -17.65 -9.00 -19.43
C LEU A 26 -17.05 -10.35 -19.06
N ALA A 27 -15.72 -10.45 -19.06
CA ALA A 27 -15.03 -11.62 -18.56
C ALA A 27 -15.47 -11.75 -17.09
N PRO A 28 -16.03 -12.88 -16.67
CA PRO A 28 -16.44 -13.05 -15.29
C PRO A 28 -15.19 -12.86 -14.43
N LEU A 29 -15.25 -11.92 -13.48
CA LEU A 29 -14.33 -11.81 -12.36
C LEU A 29 -14.44 -13.11 -11.57
N THR A 30 -13.80 -14.14 -12.09
CA THR A 30 -13.85 -15.48 -11.52
C THR A 30 -12.97 -15.40 -10.29
N CYS A 31 -13.61 -15.53 -9.13
CA CYS A 31 -13.03 -15.50 -7.81
C CYS A 31 -12.00 -16.63 -7.65
N SER A 32 -10.81 -16.45 -8.24
CA SER A 32 -9.73 -17.44 -8.24
C SER A 32 -8.64 -17.11 -7.23
N ARG A 33 -8.70 -15.94 -6.58
CA ARG A 33 -7.64 -15.39 -5.72
C ARG A 33 -7.83 -15.67 -4.22
N LEU A 34 -8.89 -16.37 -3.81
CA LEU A 34 -9.15 -16.72 -2.40
C LEU A 34 -8.29 -17.88 -1.83
N ARG A 35 -7.37 -18.46 -2.62
CA ARG A 35 -6.53 -19.57 -2.14
C ARG A 35 -5.30 -19.10 -1.34
N SER A 36 -4.96 -17.81 -1.42
CA SER A 36 -3.91 -17.19 -0.61
C SER A 36 -4.52 -16.60 0.66
N ARG A 37 -3.94 -16.85 1.84
CA ARG A 37 -4.38 -16.25 3.12
C ARG A 37 -3.94 -14.79 3.30
N ILE A 38 -3.47 -14.14 2.23
CA ILE A 38 -3.17 -12.71 2.26
C ILE A 38 -4.44 -11.91 2.06
N TRP A 39 -4.49 -10.76 2.71
CA TRP A 39 -5.63 -9.85 2.60
C TRP A 39 -5.41 -8.82 1.49
N ASP A 40 -6.47 -8.54 0.71
CA ASP A 40 -6.49 -7.47 -0.30
C ASP A 40 -6.78 -6.08 0.31
N PHE A 41 -6.30 -5.82 1.53
CA PHE A 41 -6.46 -4.53 2.21
C PHE A 41 -5.17 -3.71 2.19
N ALA A 42 -5.30 -2.39 2.08
CA ALA A 42 -4.16 -1.49 2.18
C ALA A 42 -3.55 -1.55 3.59
N THR A 43 -2.23 -1.73 3.67
CA THR A 43 -1.46 -1.66 4.91
C THR A 43 -1.64 -0.29 5.57
N ALA A 44 -1.59 -0.23 6.90
CA ALA A 44 -1.71 1.02 7.65
C ALA A 44 -0.68 2.08 7.16
N PRO A 45 -1.07 3.35 7.03
CA PRO A 45 -0.21 4.38 6.42
C PRO A 45 1.09 4.62 7.19
N CYS A 46 1.06 4.52 8.52
CA CYS A 46 2.25 4.67 9.36
C CYS A 46 3.34 3.61 9.09
N ILE A 47 2.95 2.41 8.67
CA ILE A 47 3.88 1.34 8.31
C ILE A 47 4.55 1.68 6.98
N LEU A 48 3.77 2.18 6.00
CA LEU A 48 4.29 2.59 4.70
C LEU A 48 5.27 3.77 4.84
N GLU A 49 4.95 4.74 5.69
CA GLU A 49 5.83 5.88 6.00
C GLU A 49 7.16 5.42 6.62
N ALA A 50 7.13 4.54 7.62
CA ALA A 50 8.34 4.02 8.25
C ALA A 50 9.25 3.26 7.26
N ILE A 51 8.64 2.47 6.37
CA ILE A 51 9.38 1.78 5.30
C ILE A 51 10.00 2.79 4.34
N ASN A 52 9.25 3.79 3.89
CA ASN A 52 9.75 4.82 2.99
C ASN A 52 10.92 5.61 3.60
N GLN A 53 10.83 5.96 4.88
CA GLN A 53 11.92 6.61 5.62
C GLN A 53 13.18 5.74 5.65
N ARG A 54 13.02 4.42 5.89
CA ARG A 54 14.14 3.49 5.89
C ARG A 54 14.77 3.35 4.50
N LEU A 55 13.96 3.33 3.45
CA LEU A 55 14.45 3.28 2.06
C LEU A 55 15.21 4.55 1.68
N ALA A 56 14.74 5.73 2.13
CA ALA A 56 15.39 7.01 1.87
C ALA A 56 16.80 7.10 2.48
N HIS A 57 17.10 6.32 3.53
CA HIS A 57 18.44 6.24 4.12
C HIS A 57 19.50 5.70 3.13
N GLY A 58 19.11 4.98 2.06
CA GLY A 58 20.00 4.56 0.96
C GLY A 58 21.00 3.45 1.30
N VAL A 59 21.22 3.14 2.58
CA VAL A 59 22.10 2.05 3.04
C VAL A 59 21.26 0.94 3.66
N LEU A 60 21.16 -0.19 2.94
CA LEU A 60 20.40 -1.39 3.32
C LEU A 60 21.32 -2.53 3.78
N GLY A 61 22.30 -2.20 4.64
CA GLY A 61 23.23 -3.18 5.20
C GLY A 61 22.62 -4.09 6.27
N TYR A 62 23.46 -4.90 6.90
CA TYR A 62 23.06 -5.79 7.99
C TYR A 62 22.29 -5.03 9.07
N SER A 63 21.07 -5.49 9.33
CA SER A 63 20.19 -4.90 10.33
C SER A 63 20.21 -5.79 11.58
N ARG A 64 20.47 -5.19 12.74
CA ARG A 64 20.43 -5.92 14.02
C ARG A 64 18.99 -6.01 14.50
N TRP A 65 18.49 -7.24 14.66
CA TRP A 65 17.15 -7.49 15.16
C TRP A 65 17.02 -7.28 16.68
N LYS A 66 18.12 -7.51 17.43
CA LYS A 66 18.19 -7.33 18.88
C LYS A 66 18.37 -5.84 19.21
N ASN A 67 17.31 -5.07 19.00
CA ASN A 67 17.17 -3.66 19.37
C ASN A 67 16.09 -3.55 20.46
N ASP A 68 16.37 -2.76 21.50
CA ASP A 68 15.44 -2.51 22.60
C ASP A 68 14.11 -1.89 22.13
N GLU A 69 14.12 -1.04 21.10
CA GLU A 69 12.89 -0.49 20.53
C GLU A 69 12.03 -1.56 19.86
N PHE A 70 12.66 -2.51 19.16
CA PHE A 70 11.95 -3.60 18.48
C PHE A 70 11.37 -4.59 19.49
N LEU A 71 12.16 -5.02 20.46
CA LEU A 71 11.72 -5.96 21.49
C LEU A 71 10.68 -5.31 22.42
N GLY A 72 10.84 -4.03 22.75
CA GLY A 72 9.90 -3.25 23.53
C GLY A 72 8.54 -3.09 22.83
N ALA A 73 8.52 -2.85 21.52
CA ALA A 73 7.29 -2.77 20.74
C ALA A 73 6.50 -4.09 20.75
N ILE A 74 7.20 -5.24 20.67
CA ILE A 74 6.56 -6.56 20.76
C ILE A 74 5.95 -6.76 22.15
N ALA A 75 6.74 -6.55 23.21
CA ALA A 75 6.25 -6.71 24.58
C ALA A 75 5.04 -5.80 24.87
N HIS A 76 5.09 -4.55 24.40
CA HIS A 76 3.99 -3.60 24.52
C HIS A 76 2.72 -4.06 23.79
N TRP A 77 2.85 -4.60 22.58
CA TRP A 77 1.71 -5.13 21.83
C TRP A 77 1.01 -6.30 22.55
N PHE A 78 1.79 -7.25 23.08
CA PHE A 78 1.24 -8.36 23.87
C PHE A 78 0.58 -7.89 25.16
N ALA A 79 1.17 -6.92 25.85
CA ALA A 79 0.60 -6.35 27.07
C ALA A 79 -0.73 -5.62 26.80
N THR A 80 -0.80 -4.84 25.71
CA THR A 80 -1.98 -4.01 25.40
C THR A 80 -3.16 -4.80 24.86
N ARG A 81 -2.92 -5.78 23.98
CA ARG A 81 -4.01 -6.56 23.36
C ARG A 81 -4.37 -7.85 24.10
N HIS A 82 -3.39 -8.46 24.76
CA HIS A 82 -3.54 -9.80 25.31
C HIS A 82 -3.30 -9.84 26.83
N HIS A 83 -3.09 -8.68 27.47
CA HIS A 83 -2.81 -8.56 28.91
C HIS A 83 -1.71 -9.51 29.40
N THR A 84 -0.77 -9.84 28.51
CA THR A 84 0.29 -10.82 28.76
C THR A 84 1.63 -10.12 28.80
N THR A 85 2.32 -10.25 29.92
CA THR A 85 3.67 -9.70 30.10
C THR A 85 4.69 -10.66 29.46
N VAL A 86 5.39 -10.20 28.43
CA VAL A 86 6.43 -10.97 27.74
C VAL A 86 7.79 -10.40 28.15
N ASP A 87 8.70 -11.27 28.59
CA ASP A 87 10.10 -10.89 28.84
C ASP A 87 10.83 -10.69 27.50
N PRO A 88 11.33 -9.48 27.19
CA PRO A 88 12.09 -9.21 25.97
C PRO A 88 13.28 -10.15 25.73
N GLN A 89 13.91 -10.67 26.80
CA GLN A 89 15.05 -11.60 26.66
C GLN A 89 14.66 -13.00 26.20
N SER A 90 13.38 -13.37 26.35
CA SER A 90 12.83 -14.64 25.87
C SER A 90 12.52 -14.64 24.37
N ILE A 91 12.51 -13.46 23.72
CA ILE A 91 12.17 -13.30 22.31
C ILE A 91 13.38 -13.66 21.45
N VAL A 92 13.23 -14.70 20.63
CA VAL A 92 14.22 -15.14 19.66
C VAL A 92 13.71 -14.94 18.24
N TYR A 93 14.63 -14.57 17.34
CA TYR A 93 14.31 -14.48 15.93
C TYR A 93 14.30 -15.88 15.30
N ALA A 94 13.14 -16.30 14.78
CA ALA A 94 13.03 -17.53 14.01
C ALA A 94 13.37 -17.25 12.54
N PRO A 95 14.32 -17.99 11.92
CA PRO A 95 14.54 -17.91 10.50
C PRO A 95 13.34 -18.44 9.72
N PRO A 96 13.13 -17.97 8.47
CA PRO A 96 12.06 -18.43 7.59
C PRO A 96 12.24 -19.88 7.13
#